data_AF-A0A8T5G0V1-F1
#
_entry.id   AF-A0A8T5G0V1-F1
#
_cell.length_a   1.000
_cell.length_b   1.000
_cell.length_c   1.000
_cell.angle_alpha   90.00
_cell.angle_beta   90.00
_cell.angle_gamma   90.00
#
_symmetry.space_group_name_H-M   'P 1'
#
loop_
_entity.id
_entity.type
_entity.pdbx_description
1 polymer ?
#
loop_
_entity_poly.entity_id
_entity_poly.type
_entity_poly.pdbx_seq_one_letter_code
_entity_poly.pdbx_strand_id
1 'polypeptide(L)'
;MIKNIFKKRFNISTYLLFFTLLIMCIIVFRKISIFFILTLIVSTFTYINYYIKLPIDISPVIFLSLVFSRDIGIFGAIMFIIASGIIPMVLAGGSFDHTTLFYLTLIILINYASLFFLKLPFLYIAFSLIILHHVIAFFGSISFGTPKHKEMINLIVKIFVDSFYILTFSEFIFYLMR
;
A
#
# COMPACT_ATOMS: atom_id res chain seq x y z
N MET A 1 -11.47 5.93 -48.84
CA MET A 1 -10.13 5.33 -48.60
C MET A 1 -9.86 4.93 -47.13
N ILE A 2 -10.77 5.17 -46.16
CA ILE A 2 -10.55 4.87 -44.73
C ILE A 2 -11.20 3.55 -44.26
N LYS A 3 -12.12 2.95 -45.04
CA LYS A 3 -12.89 1.76 -44.63
C LYS A 3 -12.15 0.41 -44.69
N ASN A 4 -10.91 0.35 -45.18
CA ASN A 4 -10.15 -0.91 -45.32
C ASN A 4 -9.11 -1.20 -44.24
N ILE A 5 -8.95 -0.34 -43.22
CA ILE A 5 -7.91 -0.52 -42.19
C ILE A 5 -8.34 -1.52 -41.10
N PHE A 6 -9.64 -1.81 -40.95
CA PHE A 6 -10.16 -2.62 -39.82
C PHE A 6 -10.46 -4.09 -40.13
N LYS A 7 -10.18 -4.60 -41.34
CA LYS A 7 -10.33 -6.03 -41.67
C LYS A 7 -9.03 -6.83 -41.42
N LYS A 8 -8.35 -6.59 -40.30
CA LYS A 8 -7.31 -7.52 -39.84
C LYS A 8 -8.00 -8.73 -39.21
N ARG A 9 -7.91 -9.89 -39.85
CA ARG A 9 -8.22 -11.18 -39.23
C ARG A 9 -7.20 -11.37 -38.10
N PHE A 10 -7.59 -10.99 -36.88
CA PHE A 10 -6.77 -11.23 -35.71
C PHE A 10 -6.63 -12.74 -35.53
N ASN A 11 -5.41 -13.25 -35.69
CA ASN A 11 -5.12 -14.67 -35.63
C ASN A 11 -5.00 -15.08 -34.15
N ILE A 12 -5.62 -16.19 -33.77
CA ILE A 12 -5.60 -16.70 -32.40
C ILE A 12 -4.17 -16.98 -31.92
N SER A 13 -3.27 -17.34 -32.85
CA SER A 13 -1.84 -17.51 -32.58
C SER A 13 -1.17 -16.21 -32.16
N THR A 14 -1.61 -15.05 -32.67
CA THR A 14 -1.08 -13.74 -32.28
C THR A 14 -1.50 -13.37 -30.86
N TYR A 15 -2.72 -13.71 -30.45
CA TYR A 15 -3.17 -13.55 -29.06
C TYR A 15 -2.43 -14.48 -28.11
N LEU A 16 -2.25 -15.75 -28.47
CA LEU A 16 -1.47 -16.70 -27.68
C LEU A 16 -0.03 -16.24 -27.50
N LEU A 17 0.63 -15.77 -28.57
CA LEU A 17 1.99 -15.24 -28.52
C LEU A 17 2.08 -13.97 -27.66
N PHE A 18 1.10 -13.08 -27.75
CA PHE A 18 1.02 -11.92 -26.86
C PHE A 18 0.85 -12.34 -25.40
N PHE A 19 -0.01 -13.32 -25.11
CA PHE A 19 -0.26 -13.79 -23.76
C PHE A 19 0.94 -14.52 -23.16
N THR A 20 1.66 -15.32 -23.94
CA THR A 20 2.91 -15.95 -23.49
C THR A 20 4.01 -14.93 -23.22
N LEU A 21 4.18 -13.93 -24.10
CA LEU A 21 5.11 -12.82 -23.86
C LEU A 21 4.74 -12.02 -22.60
N LEU A 22 3.44 -11.76 -22.39
CA LEU A 22 2.96 -11.09 -21.18
C LEU A 22 3.29 -11.88 -19.91
N ILE A 23 3.04 -13.19 -19.91
CA ILE A 23 3.39 -14.07 -18.79
C ILE A 23 4.91 -14.08 -18.56
N MET A 24 5.73 -14.18 -19.63
CA MET A 24 7.19 -14.13 -19.49
C MET A 24 7.67 -12.79 -18.92
N CYS A 25 7.09 -11.66 -19.36
CA CYS A 25 7.38 -10.35 -18.78
C CYS A 25 6.99 -10.29 -17.30
N ILE A 26 5.85 -10.86 -16.89
CA ILE A 26 5.44 -10.92 -15.49
C ILE A 26 6.44 -11.75 -14.67
N ILE A 27 6.96 -12.85 -15.21
CA ILE A 27 7.95 -13.69 -14.53
C ILE A 27 9.29 -12.95 -14.39
N VAL A 28 9.77 -12.30 -15.45
CA VAL A 28 11.04 -11.56 -15.45
C VAL A 28 10.98 -10.32 -14.55
N PHE A 29 9.84 -9.61 -14.56
CA PHE A 29 9.60 -8.40 -13.75
C PHE A 29 8.74 -8.68 -12.51
N ARG A 30 8.85 -9.88 -11.94
CA ARG A 30 7.97 -10.37 -10.86
C ARG A 30 7.79 -9.39 -9.70
N LYS A 31 8.88 -8.79 -9.20
CA LYS A 31 8.80 -7.77 -8.12
C LYS A 31 7.89 -6.59 -8.49
N ILE A 32 8.02 -6.11 -9.72
CA ILE A 32 7.24 -4.98 -10.24
C ILE A 32 5.79 -5.42 -10.47
N SER A 33 5.55 -6.62 -11.00
CA SER A 33 4.19 -7.15 -11.19
C SER A 33 3.45 -7.33 -9.85
N ILE A 34 4.11 -7.88 -8.83
CA ILE A 34 3.54 -8.03 -7.47
C ILE A 34 3.27 -6.65 -6.87
N PHE A 35 4.19 -5.70 -7.04
CA PHE A 35 3.98 -4.32 -6.64
C PHE A 35 2.68 -3.76 -7.23
N PHE A 36 2.47 -3.88 -8.55
CA PHE A 36 1.25 -3.40 -9.20
C PHE A 36 -0.02 -4.11 -8.72
N ILE A 37 0.03 -5.45 -8.58
CA ILE A 37 -1.12 -6.24 -8.13
C ILE A 37 -1.53 -5.82 -6.71
N LEU A 38 -0.57 -5.78 -5.78
CA LEU A 38 -0.84 -5.38 -4.40
C LEU A 38 -1.27 -3.91 -4.32
N THR A 39 -0.64 -3.02 -5.10
CA THR A 39 -1.08 -1.62 -5.20
C THR A 39 -2.54 -1.52 -5.62
N LEU A 40 -2.96 -2.29 -6.65
CA LEU A 40 -4.33 -2.26 -7.16
C LEU A 40 -5.33 -2.82 -6.14
N ILE A 41 -5.00 -3.93 -5.49
CA ILE A 41 -5.83 -4.52 -4.42
C ILE A 41 -6.03 -3.51 -3.30
N VAL A 42 -4.94 -2.93 -2.78
CA VAL A 42 -5.00 -1.97 -1.67
C VAL A 42 -5.70 -0.68 -2.11
N SER A 43 -5.42 -0.19 -3.31
CA SER A 43 -6.09 1.00 -3.85
C SER A 43 -7.61 0.81 -3.91
N THR A 44 -8.06 -0.39 -4.29
CA THR A 44 -9.49 -0.76 -4.29
C THR A 44 -10.05 -0.76 -2.87
N PHE A 45 -9.35 -1.35 -1.90
CA PHE A 45 -9.78 -1.33 -0.49
C PHE A 45 -9.85 0.09 0.06
N THR A 46 -8.83 0.93 -0.20
CA THR A 46 -8.79 2.33 0.22
C THR A 46 -9.95 3.10 -0.40
N TYR A 47 -10.20 2.93 -1.71
CA TYR A 47 -11.31 3.58 -2.39
C TYR A 47 -12.65 3.21 -1.74
N ILE A 48 -12.90 1.91 -1.54
CA ILE A 48 -14.13 1.42 -0.90
C ILE A 48 -14.27 1.97 0.51
N ASN A 49 -13.19 1.98 1.29
CA ASN A 49 -13.17 2.48 2.65
C ASN A 49 -13.61 3.95 2.72
N TYR A 50 -13.01 4.82 1.90
CA TYR A 50 -13.36 6.25 1.86
C TYR A 50 -14.73 6.50 1.23
N TYR A 51 -15.15 5.70 0.25
CA TYR A 51 -16.45 5.83 -0.40
C TYR A 51 -17.60 5.48 0.56
N ILE A 52 -17.46 4.37 1.31
CA ILE A 52 -18.45 3.91 2.29
C ILE A 52 -18.32 4.67 3.62
N LYS A 53 -17.18 5.34 3.85
CA LYS A 53 -16.83 6.03 5.11
C LYS A 53 -16.82 5.07 6.30
N LEU A 54 -16.04 3.98 6.20
CA LEU A 54 -15.90 3.09 7.36
C LEU A 54 -15.34 3.87 8.56
N PRO A 55 -15.79 3.55 9.78
CA PRO A 55 -15.35 4.27 10.97
C PRO A 55 -13.86 4.07 11.28
N ILE A 56 -13.25 3.00 10.76
CA ILE A 56 -11.86 2.63 10.99
C ILE A 56 -11.24 2.21 9.66
N ASP A 57 -10.04 2.72 9.39
CA ASP A 57 -9.25 2.32 8.25
C ASP A 57 -8.55 0.98 8.50
N ILE A 58 -8.95 -0.03 7.74
CA ILE A 58 -8.41 -1.40 7.75
C ILE A 58 -7.45 -1.66 6.58
N SER A 59 -7.12 -0.63 5.79
CA SER A 59 -6.26 -0.78 4.63
C SER A 59 -4.82 -1.11 5.06
N PRO A 60 -4.16 -2.10 4.44
CA PRO A 60 -2.80 -2.53 4.82
C PRO A 60 -1.71 -1.60 4.27
N VAL A 61 -1.97 -0.29 4.15
CA VAL A 61 -1.05 0.67 3.50
C VAL A 61 0.27 0.77 4.26
N ILE A 62 0.25 0.89 5.58
CA ILE A 62 1.47 1.00 6.38
C ILE A 62 2.29 -0.28 6.28
N PHE A 63 1.67 -1.43 6.52
CA PHE A 63 2.31 -2.73 6.40
C PHE A 63 3.00 -2.94 5.04
N LEU A 64 2.26 -2.77 3.93
CA LEU A 64 2.81 -3.02 2.60
C LEU A 64 3.84 -1.96 2.18
N SER A 65 3.67 -0.71 2.62
CA SER A 65 4.70 0.31 2.41
C SER A 65 6.03 -0.10 3.03
N LEU A 66 6.03 -0.66 4.25
CA LEU A 66 7.23 -1.14 4.93
C LEU A 66 7.87 -2.32 4.20
N VAL A 67 7.06 -3.25 3.67
CA VAL A 67 7.54 -4.35 2.82
C VAL A 67 8.22 -3.81 1.57
N PHE A 68 7.57 -2.89 0.85
CA PHE A 68 8.14 -2.31 -0.37
C PHE A 68 9.36 -1.43 -0.10
N SER A 69 9.38 -0.71 1.03
CA SER A 69 10.56 0.05 1.44
C SER A 69 11.77 -0.87 1.57
N ARG A 70 11.60 -2.03 2.21
CA ARG A 70 12.69 -2.99 2.42
C ARG A 70 13.16 -3.68 1.13
N ASP A 71 12.24 -4.04 0.24
CA ASP A 71 12.56 -4.90 -0.90
C ASP A 71 12.82 -4.15 -2.21
N ILE A 72 12.21 -2.97 -2.39
CA ILE A 72 12.31 -2.12 -3.58
C ILE A 72 13.02 -0.79 -3.26
N GLY A 73 12.97 -0.35 -2.00
CA GLY A 73 13.54 0.91 -1.53
C GLY A 73 12.49 1.98 -1.25
N ILE A 74 12.92 3.09 -0.66
CA ILE A 74 12.03 4.18 -0.22
C ILE A 74 11.18 4.76 -1.37
N PHE A 75 11.73 4.85 -2.58
CA PHE A 75 10.98 5.33 -3.75
C PHE A 75 9.81 4.40 -4.10
N GLY A 76 9.99 3.09 -3.97
CA GLY A 76 8.91 2.11 -4.16
C GLY A 76 7.81 2.30 -3.12
N ALA A 77 8.18 2.47 -1.86
CA ALA A 77 7.22 2.75 -0.79
C ALA A 77 6.45 4.05 -1.01
N ILE A 78 7.12 5.14 -1.40
CA ILE A 78 6.48 6.43 -1.70
C ILE A 78 5.49 6.28 -2.86
N MET A 79 5.91 5.65 -3.96
CA MET A 79 5.02 5.40 -5.10
C MET A 79 3.81 4.57 -4.70
N PHE A 80 4.00 3.53 -3.88
CA PHE A 80 2.91 2.72 -3.34
C PHE A 80 1.94 3.55 -2.49
N ILE A 81 2.44 4.36 -1.55
CA ILE A 81 1.60 5.19 -0.68
C ILE A 81 0.76 6.17 -1.51
N ILE A 82 1.35 6.79 -2.52
CA ILE A 82 0.63 7.71 -3.41
C ILE A 82 -0.45 6.96 -4.20
N ALA A 83 -0.08 5.85 -4.84
CA ALA A 83 -0.96 5.11 -5.75
C ALA A 83 -2.08 4.32 -5.04
N SER A 84 -1.81 3.79 -3.85
CA SER A 84 -2.77 2.97 -3.08
C SER A 84 -3.44 3.69 -1.92
N GLY A 85 -2.87 4.81 -1.45
CA GLY A 85 -3.42 5.62 -0.37
C GLY A 85 -4.06 6.90 -0.89
N ILE A 86 -3.26 7.81 -1.44
CA ILE A 86 -3.70 9.18 -1.76
C ILE A 86 -4.68 9.22 -2.93
N ILE A 87 -4.29 8.66 -4.08
CA ILE A 87 -5.10 8.71 -5.30
C ILE A 87 -6.52 8.14 -5.06
N PRO A 88 -6.68 6.91 -4.54
CA PRO A 88 -8.01 6.34 -4.32
C PRO A 88 -8.82 7.11 -3.28
N MET A 89 -8.19 7.64 -2.22
CA MET A 89 -8.88 8.49 -1.24
C MET A 89 -9.48 9.75 -1.89
N VAL A 90 -8.69 10.46 -2.71
CA VAL A 90 -9.16 11.66 -3.40
C VAL A 90 -10.26 11.32 -4.40
N LEU A 91 -10.11 10.24 -5.16
CA LEU A 91 -11.12 9.77 -6.12
C LEU A 91 -12.44 9.36 -5.44
N ALA A 92 -12.38 8.86 -4.21
CA ALA A 92 -13.55 8.50 -3.41
C ALA A 92 -14.25 9.73 -2.78
N GLY A 93 -13.73 10.94 -2.98
CA GLY A 93 -14.27 12.18 -2.41
C GLY A 93 -13.76 12.51 -1.00
N GLY A 94 -12.65 11.89 -0.57
CA GLY A 94 -11.96 12.25 0.66
C GLY A 94 -11.33 13.65 0.58
N SER A 95 -11.21 14.32 1.73
CA SER A 95 -10.57 15.62 1.83
C SER A 95 -9.08 15.48 2.17
N PHE A 96 -8.23 16.25 1.49
CA PHE A 96 -6.81 16.35 1.82
C PHE A 96 -6.58 17.48 2.82
N ASP A 97 -6.60 17.16 4.12
CA ASP A 97 -6.46 18.12 5.21
C ASP A 97 -5.08 18.03 5.92
N HIS A 98 -4.86 18.92 6.90
CA HIS A 98 -3.59 18.95 7.66
C HIS A 98 -3.31 17.65 8.40
N THR A 99 -4.35 16.99 8.92
CA THR A 99 -4.25 15.67 9.55
C THR A 99 -3.76 14.62 8.56
N THR A 100 -4.31 14.59 7.34
CA THR A 100 -3.89 13.69 6.26
C THR A 100 -2.44 13.91 5.89
N LEU A 101 -2.01 15.17 5.76
CA LEU A 101 -0.61 15.52 5.47
C LEU A 101 0.35 15.10 6.60
N PHE A 102 -0.08 15.24 7.85
CA PHE A 102 0.67 14.75 9.01
C PHE A 102 0.84 13.22 8.98
N TYR A 103 -0.24 12.47 8.75
CA TYR A 103 -0.18 11.01 8.60
C TYR A 103 0.72 10.59 7.44
N LEU A 104 0.65 11.28 6.30
CA LEU A 104 1.49 11.03 5.12
C LEU A 104 2.97 11.25 5.44
N THR A 105 3.30 12.34 6.12
CA THR A 105 4.67 12.64 6.49
C THR A 105 5.19 11.59 7.46
N LEU A 106 4.36 11.19 8.43
CA LEU A 106 4.72 10.18 9.42
C LEU A 106 4.95 8.79 8.78
N ILE A 107 4.09 8.36 7.85
CA ILE A 107 4.28 7.07 7.16
C ILE A 107 5.56 7.08 6.31
N ILE A 108 5.89 8.19 5.64
CA ILE A 108 7.14 8.32 4.88
C ILE A 108 8.36 8.26 5.82
N LEU A 109 8.34 8.99 6.94
CA LEU A 109 9.42 8.98 7.92
C LEU A 109 9.65 7.59 8.52
N ILE A 110 8.57 6.86 8.83
CA ILE A 110 8.65 5.50 9.35
C ILE A 110 9.22 4.53 8.30
N ASN A 111 8.81 4.66 7.04
CA ASN A 111 9.39 3.89 5.95
C ASN A 111 10.87 4.18 5.75
N TYR A 112 11.28 5.44 5.84
CA TYR A 112 12.68 5.83 5.80
C TYR A 112 13.45 5.27 7.00
N ALA A 113 12.88 5.34 8.20
CA ALA A 113 13.46 4.77 9.41
C ALA A 113 13.72 3.25 9.28
N SER A 114 12.82 2.53 8.60
CA SER A 114 12.96 1.07 8.38
C SER A 114 14.25 0.68 7.62
N LEU A 115 14.77 1.58 6.77
CA LEU A 115 15.98 1.33 5.99
C LEU A 115 17.27 1.35 6.82
N PHE A 116 17.26 1.97 8.00
CA PHE A 116 18.43 1.92 8.90
C PHE A 116 18.60 0.55 9.56
N PHE A 117 17.57 -0.30 9.53
CA PHE A 117 17.54 -1.57 10.25
C PHE A 117 17.53 -2.81 9.34
N LEU A 118 18.00 -2.69 8.09
CA LEU A 118 17.96 -3.78 7.09
C LEU A 118 18.58 -5.12 7.55
N LYS A 119 19.53 -5.08 8.50
CA LYS A 119 20.20 -6.27 9.05
C LYS A 119 19.37 -7.02 10.11
N LEU A 120 18.33 -6.39 10.67
CA LEU A 120 17.47 -7.02 11.68
C LEU A 120 16.28 -7.74 11.01
N PRO A 121 15.66 -8.73 11.67
CA PRO A 121 14.50 -9.43 11.10
C PRO A 121 13.33 -8.47 10.87
N PHE A 122 12.70 -8.59 9.70
CA PHE A 122 11.62 -7.67 9.28
C PHE A 122 10.48 -7.59 10.27
N LEU A 123 10.05 -8.73 10.79
CA LEU A 123 8.92 -8.82 11.70
C LEU A 123 9.10 -7.90 12.93
N TYR A 124 10.27 -7.92 13.57
CA TYR A 124 10.54 -7.09 14.75
C TYR A 124 10.57 -5.60 14.42
N ILE A 125 11.20 -5.23 13.31
CA ILE A 125 11.28 -3.82 12.88
C ILE A 125 9.90 -3.30 12.52
N ALA A 126 9.16 -4.05 11.69
CA ALA A 126 7.84 -3.66 11.21
C ALA A 126 6.87 -3.49 12.38
N PHE A 127 6.86 -4.44 13.32
CA PHE A 127 6.01 -4.35 14.51
C PHE A 127 6.35 -3.11 15.37
N SER A 128 7.64 -2.89 15.65
CA SER A 128 8.10 -1.75 16.45
C SER A 128 7.76 -0.41 15.78
N LEU A 129 7.97 -0.32 14.46
CA LEU A 129 7.69 0.88 13.68
C LEU A 129 6.19 1.17 13.53
N ILE A 130 5.35 0.14 13.42
CA ILE A 130 3.89 0.30 13.37
C ILE A 130 3.35 0.81 14.70
N ILE A 131 3.82 0.25 15.82
CA ILE A 131 3.46 0.76 17.15
C ILE A 131 3.89 2.22 17.28
N LEU A 132 5.15 2.53 16.93
CA LEU A 132 5.67 3.89 16.98
C LEU A 132 4.85 4.85 16.11
N HIS A 133 4.53 4.44 14.88
CA HIS A 133 3.70 5.20 13.96
C HIS A 133 2.35 5.54 14.59
N HIS A 134 1.60 4.53 15.04
CA HIS A 134 0.25 4.75 15.57
C HIS A 134 0.24 5.53 16.89
N VAL A 135 1.25 5.34 17.75
CA VAL A 135 1.39 6.12 18.99
C VAL A 135 1.65 7.60 18.69
N ILE A 136 2.57 7.90 17.76
CA ILE A 136 2.83 9.30 17.36
C ILE A 136 1.59 9.89 16.68
N ALA A 137 0.94 9.12 15.83
CA ALA A 137 -0.32 9.48 15.18
C ALA A 137 -1.41 9.87 16.19
N PHE A 138 -1.59 9.06 17.24
CA PHE A 138 -2.56 9.29 18.31
C PHE A 138 -2.30 10.61 19.06
N PHE A 139 -1.06 10.88 19.45
CA PHE A 139 -0.73 12.15 20.10
C PHE A 139 -0.87 13.35 19.15
N GLY A 140 -0.53 13.16 17.88
CA GLY A 140 -0.71 14.16 16.83
C GLY A 140 -2.18 14.50 16.61
N SER A 141 -3.05 13.51 16.43
CA SER A 141 -4.47 13.71 16.18
C SER A 141 -5.18 14.42 17.35
N ILE A 142 -4.87 14.03 18.59
CA ILE A 142 -5.37 14.72 19.78
C ILE A 142 -4.92 16.19 19.80
N SER A 143 -3.68 16.47 19.41
CA SER A 143 -3.16 17.84 19.34
C SER A 143 -3.85 18.68 18.27
N PHE A 144 -4.37 18.05 17.22
CA PHE A 144 -5.20 18.68 16.18
C PHE A 144 -6.70 18.75 16.55
N GLY A 145 -7.08 18.37 17.76
CA GLY A 145 -8.42 18.58 18.30
C GLY A 145 -9.40 17.42 18.11
N THR A 146 -8.94 16.23 17.71
CA THR A 146 -9.84 15.08 17.61
C THR A 146 -10.20 14.50 18.99
N PRO A 147 -11.39 13.90 19.17
CA PRO A 147 -11.82 13.38 20.47
C PRO A 147 -10.96 12.20 20.94
N LYS A 148 -10.32 12.35 22.10
CA LYS A 148 -9.39 11.36 22.69
C LYS A 148 -9.90 9.91 22.70
N HIS A 149 -11.18 9.71 23.06
CA HIS A 149 -11.77 8.37 23.15
C HIS A 149 -11.88 7.66 21.79
N LYS A 150 -12.15 8.40 20.71
CA LYS A 150 -12.20 7.85 19.35
C LYS A 150 -10.80 7.46 18.88
N GLU A 151 -9.83 8.33 19.13
CA GLU A 151 -8.43 8.08 18.77
C GLU A 151 -7.85 6.89 19.54
N MET A 152 -8.24 6.68 20.79
CA MET A 152 -7.77 5.54 21.58
C MET A 152 -8.27 4.20 21.00
N ILE A 153 -9.53 4.15 20.55
CA ILE A 153 -10.08 2.97 19.86
C ILE A 153 -9.35 2.77 18.53
N ASN A 154 -9.16 3.83 17.75
CA ASN A 154 -8.44 3.77 16.48
C ASN A 154 -7.01 3.27 16.66
N LEU A 155 -6.29 3.74 17.69
CA LEU A 155 -4.94 3.29 18.02
C LEU A 155 -4.89 1.77 18.23
N ILE A 156 -5.76 1.25 19.10
CA ILE A 156 -5.80 -0.18 19.45
C ILE A 156 -6.15 -1.02 18.21
N VAL A 157 -7.19 -0.63 17.48
CA VAL A 157 -7.65 -1.39 16.31
C VAL A 157 -6.61 -1.35 15.19
N LYS A 158 -6.00 -0.21 14.91
CA LYS A 158 -4.98 -0.11 13.85
C LYS A 158 -3.72 -0.89 14.17
N ILE A 159 -3.21 -0.82 15.41
CA ILE A 159 -2.08 -1.66 15.84
C ILE A 159 -2.44 -3.13 15.67
N PHE A 160 -3.63 -3.56 16.08
CA PHE A 160 -4.05 -4.94 15.94
C PHE A 160 -4.14 -5.39 14.48
N VAL A 161 -4.79 -4.61 13.63
CA VAL A 161 -4.98 -4.90 12.20
C VAL A 161 -3.64 -4.98 11.46
N ASP A 162 -2.77 -3.99 11.65
CA ASP A 162 -1.45 -3.98 11.01
C ASP A 162 -0.54 -5.11 11.54
N SER A 163 -0.63 -5.41 12.83
CA SER A 163 0.09 -6.54 13.43
C SER A 163 -0.40 -7.87 12.86
N PHE A 164 -1.71 -8.03 12.69
CA PHE A 164 -2.29 -9.21 12.06
C PHE A 164 -1.81 -9.36 10.62
N TYR A 165 -1.72 -8.27 9.86
CA TYR A 165 -1.18 -8.31 8.51
C TYR A 165 0.30 -8.72 8.47
N ILE A 166 1.14 -8.18 9.37
CA ILE A 166 2.55 -8.59 9.48
C ILE A 166 2.65 -10.08 9.76
N LEU A 167 1.97 -10.56 10.80
CA LEU A 167 2.10 -11.94 11.25
C LEU A 167 1.58 -12.95 10.22
N THR A 168 0.53 -12.59 9.48
CA THR A 168 -0.13 -13.52 8.56
C THR A 168 0.46 -13.48 7.15
N PHE A 169 0.83 -12.31 6.63
CA PHE A 169 1.14 -12.14 5.21
C PHE A 169 2.59 -11.77 4.89
N SER A 170 3.41 -11.37 5.88
CA SER A 170 4.77 -10.89 5.60
C SER A 170 5.63 -11.93 4.89
N GLU A 171 5.69 -13.16 5.39
CA GLU A 171 6.48 -14.25 4.79
C GLU A 171 6.01 -14.57 3.38
N PHE A 172 4.69 -14.66 3.18
CA PHE A 172 4.09 -14.94 1.88
C PHE A 172 4.44 -13.86 0.84
N ILE A 173 4.37 -12.58 1.22
CA ILE A 173 4.69 -11.50 0.29
C ILE A 173 6.19 -11.49 -0.06
N PHE A 174 7.08 -11.68 0.92
CA PHE A 174 8.51 -11.80 0.62
C PHE A 174 8.83 -13.01 -0.25
N TYR A 175 8.13 -14.14 -0.05
CA TYR A 175 8.25 -15.30 -0.93
C TYR A 175 7.86 -14.96 -2.37
N LEU A 176 6.76 -14.25 -2.57
CA LEU A 176 6.36 -13.82 -3.91
C LEU A 176 7.40 -12.89 -4.54
N MET A 177 7.95 -11.94 -3.77
CA MET A 177 8.88 -10.93 -4.26
C MET A 177 10.31 -11.45 -4.51
N ARG A 178 10.73 -12.55 -3.88
CA ARG A 178 12.08 -13.14 -4.03
C ARG A 178 12.23 -13.94 -5.28
#